data_AF-A0A0F6TWJ7-F1
#
_entry.id   AF-A0A0F6TWJ7-F1
#
_cell.length_a   1.000
_cell.length_b   1.000
_cell.length_c   1.000
_cell.angle_alpha   90.00
_cell.angle_beta   90.00
_cell.angle_gamma   90.00
#
_symmetry.space_group_name_H-M   'P 1'
#
loop_
_entity.id
_entity.type
_entity.pdbx_description
1 polymer ?
#
loop_
_entity_poly.entity_id
_entity_poly.type
_entity_poly.pdbx_seq_one_letter_code
_entity_poly.pdbx_strand_id
1 'polypeptide(L)'
;MTADIQRTETESVDHESEGEIGEEPALTAVPPKMWPSRNVLMVGAILLSVVLIGVGLSFGLLYPTAESLFSSYTIIDTTSFSSCTLLLKGKGTINTRYATFLTRHPDICQSHKYVYLSGLNSAKNIAAVACQLDIRENPQTKCTTWYSINDKN
;
A
#
# COMPACT_ATOMS: atom_id res chain seq x y z
N MET A 1 32.76 -32.19 0.10
CA MET A 1 31.60 -33.03 -0.28
C MET A 1 30.70 -32.14 -1.09
N THR A 2 30.76 -32.30 -2.41
CA THR A 2 30.09 -31.44 -3.39
C THR A 2 29.40 -32.42 -4.33
N ALA A 3 28.08 -32.36 -4.40
CA ALA A 3 27.31 -33.14 -5.36
C ALA A 3 26.73 -32.16 -6.38
N ASP A 4 27.18 -32.35 -7.60
CA ASP A 4 26.77 -31.68 -8.83
C ASP A 4 26.34 -32.81 -9.79
N ILE A 5 25.66 -32.48 -10.90
CA ILE A 5 25.37 -33.34 -12.08
C ILE A 5 24.12 -34.25 -11.91
N GLN A 6 23.14 -34.37 -12.83
CA GLN A 6 22.96 -33.87 -14.20
C GLN A 6 21.48 -33.93 -14.61
N ARG A 7 21.14 -33.04 -15.55
CA ARG A 7 20.03 -33.11 -16.51
C ARG A 7 20.22 -34.27 -17.50
N THR A 8 19.16 -34.98 -17.88
CA THR A 8 19.14 -35.78 -19.12
C THR A 8 17.74 -35.73 -19.73
N GLU A 9 17.68 -35.20 -20.95
CA GLU A 9 16.52 -35.17 -21.82
C GLU A 9 16.44 -36.46 -22.65
N THR A 10 15.19 -36.79 -23.03
CA THR A 10 14.77 -37.49 -24.27
C THR A 10 15.25 -38.91 -24.54
N GLU A 11 14.31 -39.86 -24.59
CA GLU A 11 14.19 -40.71 -25.78
C GLU A 11 12.73 -41.15 -26.00
N SER A 12 12.28 -40.88 -27.22
CA SER A 12 11.01 -41.24 -27.84
C SER A 12 11.18 -42.52 -28.64
N VAL A 13 10.30 -43.52 -28.48
CA VAL A 13 10.02 -44.53 -29.53
C VAL A 13 8.57 -45.02 -29.39
N ASP A 14 7.75 -44.71 -30.40
CA ASP A 14 6.49 -45.38 -30.73
C ASP A 14 6.76 -46.79 -31.28
N HIS A 15 5.98 -47.79 -30.88
CA HIS A 15 5.23 -48.62 -31.83
C HIS A 15 4.25 -49.61 -31.16
N GLU A 16 3.05 -49.64 -31.75
CA GLU A 16 1.94 -50.58 -31.59
C GLU A 16 2.32 -52.08 -31.56
N SER A 17 1.58 -52.85 -30.76
CA SER A 17 1.17 -54.21 -31.11
C SER A 17 -0.22 -54.49 -30.57
N GLU A 18 -1.14 -54.72 -31.51
CA GLU A 18 -2.55 -55.10 -31.30
C GLU A 18 -2.72 -56.42 -30.54
N GLY A 19 -3.86 -56.54 -29.86
CA GLY A 19 -4.34 -57.75 -29.19
C GLY A 19 -5.82 -57.62 -28.83
N GLU A 20 -6.68 -57.90 -29.81
CA GLU A 20 -8.12 -58.28 -29.72
C GLU A 20 -8.37 -59.39 -28.66
N ILE A 21 -9.52 -59.64 -28.00
CA ILE A 21 -10.95 -59.28 -28.04
C ILE A 21 -11.54 -59.68 -26.65
N GLY A 22 -12.57 -58.99 -26.14
CA GLY A 22 -13.44 -59.48 -25.05
C GLY A 22 -14.61 -58.53 -24.73
N GLU A 23 -15.84 -59.04 -24.82
CA GLU A 23 -17.17 -58.38 -24.89
C GLU A 23 -17.57 -57.34 -23.80
N GLU A 24 -18.42 -56.37 -24.22
CA GLU A 24 -19.22 -55.33 -23.51
C GLU A 24 -20.11 -55.86 -22.34
N PRO A 25 -20.78 -55.05 -21.46
CA PRO A 25 -20.95 -53.58 -21.46
C PRO A 25 -20.78 -52.92 -20.08
N ALA A 26 -20.21 -51.71 -20.02
CA ALA A 26 -20.42 -50.82 -18.87
C ALA A 26 -20.42 -49.38 -19.34
N LEU A 27 -21.62 -48.88 -19.63
CA LEU A 27 -21.92 -47.49 -19.91
C LEU A 27 -21.58 -46.64 -18.69
N THR A 28 -20.31 -46.31 -18.50
CA THR A 28 -19.90 -45.20 -17.64
C THR A 28 -19.58 -44.04 -18.56
N ALA A 29 -20.64 -43.29 -18.89
CA ALA A 29 -20.48 -41.98 -19.49
C ALA A 29 -19.58 -41.14 -18.56
N VAL A 30 -18.32 -40.97 -18.96
CA VAL A 30 -17.41 -40.00 -18.34
C VAL A 30 -18.15 -38.66 -18.37
N PRO A 31 -18.37 -37.99 -17.23
CA PRO A 31 -19.06 -36.71 -17.23
C PRO A 31 -18.30 -35.79 -18.18
N PRO A 32 -18.97 -35.15 -19.17
CA PRO A 32 -18.29 -34.27 -20.08
C PRO A 32 -17.61 -33.20 -19.23
N LYS A 33 -16.28 -33.12 -19.33
CA LYS A 33 -15.48 -32.07 -18.71
C LYS A 33 -15.88 -30.79 -19.42
N MET A 34 -16.91 -30.13 -18.89
CA MET A 34 -17.55 -28.97 -19.47
C MET A 34 -16.60 -27.79 -19.33
N TRP A 35 -15.64 -27.71 -20.25
CA TRP A 35 -14.80 -26.53 -20.37
C TRP A 35 -15.70 -25.36 -20.73
N PRO A 36 -15.61 -24.25 -19.99
CA PRO A 36 -16.43 -23.09 -20.26
C PRO A 36 -16.21 -22.67 -21.70
N SER A 37 -17.30 -22.49 -22.45
CA SER A 37 -17.20 -22.10 -23.85
C SER A 37 -16.40 -20.80 -23.97
N ARG A 38 -15.69 -20.62 -25.08
CA ARG A 38 -14.89 -19.41 -25.35
C ARG A 38 -15.70 -18.12 -25.11
N ASN A 39 -17.00 -18.16 -25.37
CA ASN A 39 -17.92 -17.04 -25.15
C ASN A 39 -18.13 -16.76 -23.65
N VAL A 40 -18.23 -17.79 -22.80
CA VAL A 40 -18.35 -17.63 -21.34
C VAL A 40 -17.06 -17.04 -20.74
N LEU A 41 -15.90 -17.50 -21.21
CA LEU A 41 -14.60 -16.93 -20.82
C LEU A 41 -14.47 -15.47 -21.24
N MET A 42 -14.90 -15.13 -22.46
CA MET A 42 -14.83 -13.77 -22.98
C MET A 42 -15.76 -12.81 -22.24
N VAL A 43 -17.00 -13.23 -21.94
CA VAL A 43 -17.94 -12.47 -21.11
C VAL A 43 -17.41 -12.29 -19.68
N GLY A 44 -16.82 -13.35 -19.11
CA GLY A 44 -16.18 -13.28 -17.79
C GLY A 44 -15.03 -12.28 -17.75
N ALA A 45 -14.17 -12.26 -18.77
CA ALA A 45 -13.07 -11.30 -18.89
C ALA A 45 -13.57 -9.85 -19.03
N ILE A 46 -14.64 -9.63 -19.81
CA ILE A 46 -15.25 -8.32 -19.96
C ILE A 46 -15.82 -7.83 -18.62
N LEU A 47 -16.59 -8.66 -17.92
CA LEU A 47 -17.14 -8.30 -16.60
C LEU A 47 -16.04 -7.99 -15.58
N LEU A 48 -14.98 -8.82 -15.53
CA LEU A 48 -13.83 -8.58 -14.66
C LEU A 48 -13.16 -7.24 -14.99
N SER A 49 -12.96 -6.94 -16.28
CA SER A 49 -12.34 -5.68 -16.71
C SER A 49 -13.16 -4.46 -16.29
N VAL A 50 -14.49 -4.52 -16.44
CA VAL A 50 -15.40 -3.45 -16.03
C VAL A 50 -15.35 -3.24 -14.52
N VAL A 51 -15.32 -4.32 -13.75
CA VAL A 51 -15.19 -4.25 -12.28
C VAL A 51 -13.85 -3.63 -11.89
N LEU A 52 -12.74 -4.07 -12.47
CA LEU A 52 -11.40 -3.56 -12.14
C LEU A 52 -11.25 -2.07 -12.50
N ILE A 53 -11.74 -1.66 -13.68
CA ILE A 53 -11.75 -0.25 -14.10
C ILE A 53 -12.66 0.57 -13.18
N GLY A 54 -13.87 0.08 -12.88
CA GLY A 54 -14.81 0.75 -11.99
C GLY A 54 -14.24 0.95 -10.58
N VAL A 55 -13.60 -0.07 -10.03
CA VAL A 55 -12.90 0.02 -8.74
C VAL A 55 -11.73 0.99 -8.83
N GLY A 56 -10.87 0.89 -9.85
CA GLY A 56 -9.72 1.79 -10.03
C GLY A 56 -10.11 3.27 -10.15
N LEU A 57 -11.16 3.58 -10.91
CA LEU A 57 -11.71 4.93 -11.04
C LEU A 57 -12.31 5.42 -9.71
N SER A 58 -12.99 4.54 -8.98
CA SER A 58 -13.55 4.86 -7.66
C SER A 58 -12.43 5.22 -6.67
N PHE A 59 -11.35 4.45 -6.65
CA PHE A 59 -10.18 4.77 -5.82
C PHE A 59 -9.53 6.10 -6.21
N GLY A 60 -9.35 6.36 -7.51
CA GLY A 60 -8.74 7.61 -8.00
C GLY A 60 -9.57 8.87 -7.75
N LEU A 61 -10.91 8.75 -7.76
CA LEU A 61 -11.81 9.90 -7.56
C LEU A 61 -12.18 10.12 -6.08
N LEU A 62 -12.28 9.06 -5.28
CA LEU A 62 -12.74 9.15 -3.89
C LEU A 62 -11.60 9.31 -2.88
N TYR A 63 -10.38 8.89 -3.22
CA TYR A 63 -9.24 9.10 -2.33
C TYR A 63 -8.57 10.45 -2.62
N PRO A 64 -8.61 11.41 -1.68
CA PRO A 64 -7.91 12.66 -1.84
C PRO A 64 -6.40 12.41 -1.96
N THR A 65 -5.74 13.10 -2.89
CA THR A 65 -4.29 13.11 -2.97
C THR A 65 -3.69 13.68 -1.67
N ALA A 66 -2.44 13.31 -1.35
CA ALA A 66 -1.76 13.82 -0.16
C ALA A 66 -1.76 15.36 -0.09
N GLU A 67 -1.67 16.04 -1.23
CA GLU A 67 -1.79 17.50 -1.30
C GLU A 67 -3.07 18.03 -0.65
N SER A 68 -4.19 17.35 -0.86
CA SER A 68 -5.46 17.72 -0.25
C SER A 68 -5.43 17.60 1.29
N LEU A 69 -4.80 16.56 1.84
CA LEU A 69 -4.74 16.33 3.29
C LEU A 69 -3.81 17.31 4.02
N PHE A 70 -2.70 17.70 3.38
CA PHE A 70 -1.71 18.60 3.97
C PHE A 70 -1.91 20.08 3.60
N SER A 71 -2.77 20.40 2.62
CA SER A 71 -3.06 21.79 2.19
C SER A 71 -3.46 22.74 3.34
N SER A 72 -4.18 22.23 4.34
CA SER A 72 -4.65 23.00 5.50
C SER A 72 -3.56 23.32 6.54
N TYR A 73 -2.34 22.83 6.35
CA TYR A 73 -1.22 23.12 7.24
C TYR A 73 -0.53 24.42 6.85
N THR A 74 -0.22 25.23 7.85
CA THR A 74 0.49 26.50 7.68
C THR A 74 1.81 26.48 8.44
N ILE A 75 2.85 27.02 7.83
CA ILE A 75 4.14 27.24 8.50
C ILE A 75 3.90 28.18 9.66
N ILE A 76 4.42 27.82 10.83
CA ILE A 76 4.39 28.66 12.02
C ILE A 76 5.78 29.20 12.31
N ASP A 77 5.83 30.49 12.67
CA ASP A 77 7.09 31.13 13.05
C ASP A 77 7.53 30.61 14.42
N THR A 78 8.59 29.80 14.44
CA THR A 78 9.05 29.05 15.60
C THR A 78 10.52 29.29 15.84
N THR A 79 10.82 30.48 16.33
CA THR A 79 12.19 30.89 16.72
C THR A 79 12.85 29.93 17.71
N SER A 80 12.08 29.13 18.45
CA SER A 80 12.57 28.13 19.41
C SER A 80 12.95 26.77 18.82
N PHE A 81 12.55 26.45 17.59
CA PHE A 81 12.82 25.16 16.93
C PHE A 81 13.54 25.40 15.59
N SER A 82 14.76 25.93 15.65
CA SER A 82 15.52 26.38 14.48
C SER A 82 16.00 25.27 13.53
N SER A 83 15.87 24.00 13.90
CA SER A 83 16.41 22.86 13.15
C SER A 83 15.41 22.19 12.20
N CYS A 84 14.18 22.70 12.10
CA CYS A 84 13.11 22.15 11.27
C CYS A 84 12.08 23.23 10.89
N THR A 85 11.29 22.99 9.85
CA THR A 85 10.14 23.82 9.51
C THR A 85 8.89 23.20 10.12
N LEU A 86 8.24 23.91 11.04
CA LEU A 86 7.04 23.43 11.72
C LEU A 86 5.77 23.92 11.04
N LEU A 87 4.82 23.00 10.85
CA LEU A 87 3.53 23.28 10.26
C LEU A 87 2.42 22.74 11.15
N LEU A 88 1.41 23.57 11.42
CA LEU A 88 0.21 23.17 12.16
C LEU A 88 -1.01 23.23 11.24
N LYS A 89 -1.96 22.33 11.49
CA LYS A 89 -3.26 22.37 10.83
C LYS A 89 -4.07 23.58 11.32
N GLY A 90 -4.42 24.49 10.40
CA GLY A 90 -5.17 25.71 10.71
C GLY A 90 -4.33 26.84 11.32
N LYS A 91 -4.98 27.93 11.73
CA LYS A 91 -4.33 29.15 12.29
C LYS A 91 -3.90 28.98 13.76
N GLY A 92 -3.21 27.89 14.07
CA GLY A 92 -2.75 27.58 15.41
C GLY A 92 -1.36 28.15 15.69
N THR A 93 -1.09 28.51 16.95
CA THR A 93 0.26 28.72 17.45
C THR A 93 0.75 27.45 18.15
N ILE A 94 2.07 27.31 18.31
CA ILE A 94 2.61 26.27 19.19
C ILE A 94 2.16 26.54 20.62
N ASN A 95 1.53 25.54 21.22
CA ASN A 95 1.23 25.53 22.65
C ASN A 95 2.30 24.74 23.41
N THR A 96 2.24 24.81 24.74
CA THR A 96 3.19 24.12 25.62
C THR A 96 3.20 22.61 25.39
N ARG A 97 2.07 22.00 25.03
CA ARG A 97 2.00 20.55 24.77
C ARG A 97 2.82 20.14 23.55
N TYR A 98 2.70 20.86 22.43
CA TYR A 98 3.53 20.61 21.26
C TYR A 98 5.00 20.86 21.54
N ALA A 99 5.33 21.90 22.33
CA ALA A 99 6.70 22.17 22.73
C ALA A 99 7.30 21.05 23.59
N THR A 100 6.57 20.55 24.59
CA THR A 100 6.99 19.42 25.44
C THR A 100 7.14 18.13 24.64
N PHE A 101 6.24 17.87 23.69
CA PHE A 101 6.32 16.72 22.79
C PHE A 101 7.60 16.77 21.93
N LEU A 102 7.87 17.90 21.28
CA LEU A 102 9.07 18.09 20.45
C LEU A 102 10.37 18.02 21.28
N THR A 103 10.34 18.53 22.52
CA THR A 103 11.51 18.48 23.41
C THR A 103 11.84 17.05 23.85
N ARG A 104 10.83 16.19 24.04
CA ARG A 104 11.03 14.77 24.37
C ARG A 104 11.47 13.93 23.19
N HIS A 105 11.15 14.37 21.97
CA HIS A 105 11.48 13.69 20.73
C HIS A 105 12.33 14.61 19.83
N PRO A 106 13.57 14.93 20.24
CA PRO A 106 14.43 15.85 19.49
C PRO A 106 14.76 15.33 18.08
N ASP A 107 14.65 14.02 17.86
CA ASP A 107 14.83 13.34 16.57
C ASP A 107 13.83 13.77 15.49
N ILE A 108 12.65 14.27 15.89
CA ILE A 108 11.60 14.76 14.98
C ILE A 108 12.12 15.94 14.16
N CYS A 109 12.82 16.86 14.81
CA CYS A 109 13.32 18.10 14.22
C CYS A 109 14.79 18.04 13.81
N GLN A 110 15.36 16.84 13.62
CA GLN A 110 16.70 16.70 13.06
C GLN A 110 16.69 16.82 11.54
N SER A 111 17.79 17.35 10.99
CA SER A 111 18.07 17.39 9.54
C SER A 111 17.11 18.25 8.71
N HIS A 112 16.66 19.40 9.23
CA HIS A 112 15.88 20.40 8.48
C HIS A 112 14.60 19.83 7.84
N LYS A 113 13.96 18.90 8.53
CA LYS A 113 12.70 18.27 8.08
C LYS A 113 11.53 19.27 8.11
N TYR A 114 10.53 18.99 7.29
CA TYR A 114 9.20 19.57 7.36
C TYR A 114 8.35 18.75 8.34
N VAL A 115 7.93 19.35 9.44
CA VAL A 115 7.23 18.66 10.53
C VAL A 115 5.79 19.14 10.62
N TYR A 116 4.85 18.25 10.31
CA TYR A 116 3.41 18.48 10.36
C TYR A 116 2.87 17.98 11.69
N LEU A 117 2.39 18.89 12.53
CA LEU A 117 1.83 18.58 13.84
C LEU A 117 0.31 18.56 13.82
N SER A 118 -0.25 17.50 14.36
CA SER A 118 -1.68 17.33 14.56
C SER A 118 -1.97 16.90 15.99
N GLY A 119 -3.09 17.36 16.54
CA GLY A 119 -3.52 16.98 17.87
C GLY A 119 -5.03 17.06 17.98
N LEU A 120 -5.64 16.01 18.54
CA LEU A 120 -7.06 16.02 18.88
C LEU A 120 -7.19 16.64 20.27
N ASN A 121 -7.83 17.82 20.34
CA ASN A 121 -8.04 18.56 21.61
C ASN A 121 -8.71 17.70 22.69
N SER A 122 -9.62 16.81 22.30
CA SER A 122 -10.37 15.92 23.18
C SER A 122 -9.54 14.75 23.74
N ALA A 123 -8.49 14.30 23.04
CA ALA A 123 -7.85 13.01 23.31
C ALA A 123 -6.45 13.11 23.94
N LYS A 124 -5.88 14.31 24.14
CA LYS A 124 -4.49 14.51 24.60
C LYS A 124 -3.43 13.77 23.76
N ASN A 125 -3.77 13.44 22.52
CA ASN A 125 -2.88 12.74 21.61
C ASN A 125 -2.25 13.73 20.63
N ILE A 126 -0.95 13.59 20.41
CA ILE A 126 -0.20 14.35 19.43
C ILE A 126 0.33 13.37 18.38
N ALA A 127 0.15 13.72 17.12
CA ALA A 127 0.78 13.08 15.98
C ALA A 127 1.74 14.07 15.31
N ALA A 128 2.90 13.58 14.91
CA ALA A 128 3.84 14.34 14.10
C ALA A 128 4.23 13.53 12.87
N VAL A 129 4.27 14.20 11.72
CA VAL A 129 4.80 13.64 10.48
C VAL A 129 6.01 14.49 10.10
N ALA A 130 7.22 13.92 10.08
CA ALA A 130 8.41 14.64 9.64
C ALA A 130 8.86 14.11 8.28
N CYS A 131 8.93 15.00 7.30
CA CYS A 131 9.27 14.70 5.91
C CYS A 131 10.58 15.40 5.51
N GLN A 132 11.33 14.80 4.57
CA GLN A 132 12.57 15.42 4.06
C GLN A 132 12.30 16.71 3.27
N LEU A 133 11.22 16.73 2.48
CA LEU A 133 10.74 17.88 1.71
C LEU A 133 9.29 18.20 2.09
N ASP A 134 8.78 19.35 1.65
CA ASP A 134 7.37 19.69 1.83
C ASP A 134 6.49 18.71 1.03
N ILE A 135 5.69 17.91 1.74
CA ILE A 135 4.82 16.89 1.13
C ILE A 135 3.71 17.49 0.25
N ARG A 136 3.38 18.78 0.45
CA ARG A 136 2.39 19.50 -0.35
C ARG A 136 2.89 19.79 -1.76
N GLU A 137 4.21 19.87 -1.93
CA GLU A 137 4.87 20.11 -3.21
C GLU A 137 5.53 18.81 -3.75
N ASN A 138 5.92 17.92 -2.84
CA ASN A 138 6.68 16.70 -3.13
C ASN A 138 5.98 15.48 -2.50
N PRO A 139 4.86 15.00 -3.06
CA PRO A 139 4.05 13.93 -2.45
C PRO A 139 4.76 12.58 -2.31
N GLN A 140 5.88 12.38 -3.00
CA GLN A 140 6.71 11.16 -2.95
C GLN A 140 7.85 11.25 -1.91
N THR A 141 7.93 12.33 -1.12
CA THR A 141 8.96 12.50 -0.10
C THR A 141 8.87 11.42 0.98
N LYS A 142 10.03 11.00 1.49
CA LYS A 142 10.08 10.09 2.64
C LYS A 142 9.71 10.82 3.91
N CYS A 143 8.82 10.21 4.70
CA CYS A 143 8.39 10.73 5.98
C CYS A 143 8.48 9.66 7.07
N THR A 144 8.66 10.12 8.29
CA THR A 144 8.55 9.32 9.51
C THR A 144 7.39 9.87 10.33
N THR A 145 6.67 9.00 11.02
CA THR A 145 5.51 9.36 11.83
C THR A 145 5.75 9.01 13.29
N TRP A 146 5.35 9.91 14.17
CA TRP A 146 5.37 9.71 15.62
C TRP A 146 3.98 9.95 16.16
N TYR A 147 3.64 9.18 17.19
CA TYR A 147 2.37 9.28 17.86
C TYR A 147 2.58 9.15 19.36
N SER A 148 2.08 10.12 20.13
CA SER A 148 2.04 10.05 21.58
C SER A 148 0.60 10.00 22.06
N ILE A 149 0.33 9.02 22.92
CA ILE A 149 -0.94 8.84 23.62
C ILE A 149 -0.80 9.37 25.03
N ASN A 150 -1.73 10.21 25.48
CA ASN A 150 -1.71 10.79 26.82
C ASN A 150 -0.37 11.48 27.13
N ASP A 151 0.07 12.34 26.22
CA ASP A 151 1.29 13.11 26.43
C ASP A 151 1.05 14.07 27.61
N LYS A 152 1.48 13.66 28.81
CA LYS A 152 1.33 14.46 30.03
C LYS A 152 2.25 15.68 29.88
N ASN A 153 1.68 16.85 30.17
CA ASN A 153 2.37 18.14 30.23
C ASN A 153 3.47 18.12 31.30
#